data_AF-A0A965RGZ3-F1
#
_entry.id   AF-A0A965RGZ3-F1
#
_cell.length_a   1.000
_cell.length_b   1.000
_cell.length_c   1.000
_cell.angle_alpha   90.00
_cell.angle_beta   90.00
_cell.angle_gamma   90.00
#
_symmetry.space_group_name_H-M   'P 1'
#
loop_
_entity.id
_entity.type
_entity.pdbx_description
1 polymer ?
#
loop_
_entity_poly.entity_id
_entity_poly.type
_entity_poly.pdbx_seq_one_letter_code
_entity_poly.pdbx_strand_id
1 'polypeptide(L)'
;MYAKLTAFAVSSFIVGVAGALWAFIYLGAWEPAAFSVDFSFKLLFMVIIGGLGSIAGGFLGAAFIVVLPIALNRFLPWFADLFGFEASTAAASHAELMIFGGLIVWFLIVEPHGLAKLWATSKQKLRLWPFPH
;
A
#
# COMPACT_ATOMS: atom_id res chain seq x y z
N MET A 1 -13.03 -30.10 5.07
CA MET A 1 -11.58 -30.18 4.74
C MET A 1 -11.29 -29.65 3.34
N TYR A 2 -12.04 -30.06 2.31
CA TYR A 2 -11.85 -29.65 0.91
C TYR A 2 -11.82 -28.13 0.64
N ALA A 3 -12.71 -27.34 1.25
CA ALA A 3 -12.74 -25.89 1.04
C ALA A 3 -11.45 -25.18 1.50
N LYS A 4 -10.84 -25.61 2.60
CA LYS A 4 -9.59 -25.01 3.11
C LYS A 4 -8.39 -25.39 2.23
N LEU A 5 -8.34 -26.64 1.78
CA LEU A 5 -7.26 -27.13 0.91
C LEU A 5 -7.29 -26.46 -0.46
N THR A 6 -8.48 -26.35 -1.07
CA THR A 6 -8.66 -25.68 -2.36
C THR A 6 -8.38 -24.18 -2.27
N ALA A 7 -8.84 -23.51 -1.21
CA ALA A 7 -8.49 -22.11 -0.97
C ALA A 7 -6.98 -21.89 -0.87
N PHE A 8 -6.28 -22.74 -0.10
CA PHE A 8 -4.81 -22.69 0.01
C PHE A 8 -4.10 -22.95 -1.32
N ALA A 9 -4.57 -23.93 -2.10
CA ALA A 9 -3.99 -24.26 -3.40
C ALA A 9 -4.13 -23.09 -4.38
N VAL A 10 -5.33 -22.50 -4.49
CA VAL A 10 -5.61 -21.36 -5.37
C VAL A 10 -4.82 -20.13 -4.94
N SER A 11 -4.77 -19.82 -3.64
CA SER A 11 -3.99 -18.66 -3.15
C SER A 11 -2.50 -18.83 -3.44
N SER A 12 -1.96 -20.02 -3.19
CA SER A 12 -0.53 -20.31 -3.42
C SER A 12 -0.17 -20.25 -4.91
N PHE A 13 -1.07 -20.71 -5.78
CA PHE A 13 -0.90 -20.60 -7.22
C PHE A 13 -0.83 -19.14 -7.68
N ILE A 14 -1.77 -18.28 -7.25
CA ILE A 14 -1.78 -16.86 -7.62
C ILE A 14 -0.53 -16.14 -7.11
N VAL A 15 -0.13 -16.38 -5.85
CA VAL A 15 1.09 -15.79 -5.28
C VAL A 15 2.34 -16.29 -5.98
N GLY A 16 2.40 -17.58 -6.36
CA GLY A 16 3.49 -18.15 -7.15
C GLY A 16 3.65 -17.49 -8.52
N VAL A 17 2.54 -17.30 -9.24
CA VAL A 17 2.53 -16.58 -10.53
C VAL A 17 2.98 -15.13 -10.34
N ALA A 18 2.46 -14.43 -9.33
CA ALA A 18 2.86 -13.06 -9.03
C ALA A 18 4.36 -12.94 -8.70
N GLY A 19 4.91 -13.89 -7.93
CA GLY A 19 6.34 -13.95 -7.61
C GLY A 19 7.21 -14.21 -8.84
N ALA A 20 6.79 -15.11 -9.74
CA ALA A 20 7.49 -15.35 -11.00
C ALA A 20 7.49 -14.10 -11.89
N LEU A 21 6.34 -13.43 -12.04
CA LEU A 21 6.25 -12.17 -12.78
C LEU A 21 7.14 -11.09 -12.16
N TRP A 22 7.15 -10.96 -10.84
CA TRP A 22 8.01 -10.00 -10.16
C TRP A 22 9.50 -10.29 -10.41
N ALA A 23 9.94 -11.53 -10.30
CA ALA A 23 11.35 -11.86 -10.51
C ALA A 23 11.80 -11.70 -11.98
N PHE A 24 11.00 -12.15 -12.95
CA PHE A 24 11.41 -12.13 -14.35
C PHE A 24 11.09 -10.82 -15.07
N ILE A 25 9.98 -10.15 -14.73
CA ILE A 25 9.56 -8.90 -15.40
C ILE A 25 10.10 -7.68 -14.67
N TYR A 26 10.01 -7.65 -13.33
CA TYR A 26 10.42 -6.47 -12.57
C TYR A 26 11.91 -6.46 -12.23
N LEU A 27 12.48 -7.58 -11.73
CA LEU A 27 13.91 -7.66 -11.45
C LEU A 27 14.75 -7.98 -12.71
N GLY A 28 14.14 -8.62 -13.71
CA GLY A 28 14.83 -9.05 -14.94
C GLY A 28 15.67 -10.32 -14.80
N ALA A 29 16.03 -10.72 -13.58
CA ALA A 29 16.71 -11.95 -13.26
C ALA A 29 16.43 -12.40 -11.82
N TRP A 30 16.73 -13.66 -11.51
CA TRP A 30 16.56 -14.20 -10.16
C TRP A 30 17.70 -13.75 -9.25
N GLU A 31 17.40 -12.87 -8.30
CA GLU A 31 18.37 -12.28 -7.37
C GLU A 31 17.99 -12.64 -5.92
N PRO A 32 18.77 -13.48 -5.21
CA PRO A 32 18.49 -13.86 -3.83
C PRO A 32 18.42 -12.66 -2.86
N ALA A 33 19.20 -11.61 -3.10
CA ALA A 33 19.21 -10.42 -2.26
C ALA A 33 17.87 -9.64 -2.28
N ALA A 34 17.03 -9.86 -3.29
CA ALA A 34 15.73 -9.21 -3.40
C ALA A 34 14.69 -9.74 -2.39
N PHE A 35 14.91 -10.94 -1.83
CA PHE A 35 14.02 -11.57 -0.84
C PHE A 35 14.43 -11.22 0.59
N SER A 36 14.48 -9.92 0.89
CA SER A 36 14.83 -9.41 2.21
C SER A 36 13.64 -9.45 3.19
N VAL A 37 13.95 -9.36 4.49
CA VAL A 37 12.93 -9.19 5.54
C VAL A 37 12.13 -7.90 5.32
N ASP A 38 12.78 -6.85 4.83
CA ASP A 38 12.12 -5.58 4.51
C ASP A 38 11.05 -5.74 3.43
N PHE A 39 11.32 -6.55 2.40
CA PHE A 39 10.33 -6.86 1.37
C PHE A 39 9.13 -7.62 1.97
N SER A 40 9.39 -8.54 2.89
CA SER A 40 8.34 -9.28 3.60
C SER A 40 7.47 -8.36 4.46
N PHE A 41 8.08 -7.42 5.19
CA PHE A 41 7.34 -6.40 5.92
C PHE A 41 6.55 -5.48 5.01
N LYS A 42 7.11 -5.11 3.84
CA LYS A 42 6.39 -4.30 2.86
C LYS A 42 5.11 -4.98 2.40
N LEU A 43 5.16 -6.28 2.08
CA LEU A 43 3.96 -7.06 1.73
C LEU A 43 2.98 -7.17 2.90
N LEU A 44 3.48 -7.39 4.13
CA LEU A 44 2.65 -7.43 5.33
C LEU A 44 1.91 -6.09 5.55
N PHE A 45 2.61 -4.97 5.44
CA PHE A 45 2.03 -3.64 5.61
C PHE A 45 0.96 -3.33 4.56
N MET A 46 1.13 -3.76 3.31
CA MET A 46 0.08 -3.64 2.29
C MET A 46 -1.23 -4.29 2.76
N VAL A 47 -1.16 -5.49 3.34
CA VAL A 47 -2.35 -6.21 3.79
C VAL A 47 -2.94 -5.58 5.06
N ILE A 48 -2.10 -5.21 6.04
CA ILE A 48 -2.56 -4.61 7.30
C ILE A 48 -3.23 -3.26 7.04
N ILE A 49 -2.57 -2.37 6.29
CA ILE A 49 -3.08 -1.03 5.99
C ILE A 49 -4.30 -1.10 5.08
N GLY A 50 -4.29 -2.03 4.12
CA GLY A 50 -5.43 -2.30 3.26
C GLY A 50 -6.68 -2.75 4.02
N GLY A 51 -6.48 -3.58 5.05
CA GLY A 51 -7.52 -4.16 5.89
C GLY A 51 -7.52 -5.69 5.80
N LEU A 52 -7.21 -6.34 6.92
CA LEU A 52 -7.14 -7.79 7.03
C LEU A 52 -8.49 -8.43 6.69
N GLY A 53 -8.48 -9.42 5.79
CA GLY A 53 -9.68 -10.15 5.38
C GLY A 53 -10.53 -9.46 4.31
N SER A 54 -10.09 -8.33 3.75
CA SER A 54 -10.76 -7.66 2.63
C SER A 54 -9.99 -7.79 1.32
N ILE A 55 -10.65 -8.34 0.29
CA ILE A 55 -10.07 -8.40 -1.07
C ILE A 55 -9.81 -6.99 -1.61
N ALA A 56 -10.79 -6.08 -1.48
CA ALA A 56 -10.63 -4.68 -1.89
C ALA A 56 -9.55 -3.97 -1.07
N GLY A 57 -9.42 -4.31 0.21
CA GLY A 57 -8.37 -3.81 1.09
C GLY A 57 -6.98 -4.13 0.56
N GLY A 58 -6.74 -5.36 0.14
CA GLY A 58 -5.46 -5.77 -0.45
C GLY A 58 -5.03 -4.89 -1.63
N PHE A 59 -5.95 -4.56 -2.55
CA PHE A 59 -5.67 -3.65 -3.66
C PHE A 59 -5.40 -2.21 -3.20
N LEU A 60 -6.19 -1.69 -2.27
CA LEU A 60 -6.01 -0.33 -1.75
C LEU A 60 -4.70 -0.17 -0.98
N GLY A 61 -4.34 -1.16 -0.15
CA GLY A 61 -3.09 -1.17 0.59
C GLY A 61 -1.86 -1.31 -0.31
N ALA A 62 -1.93 -2.16 -1.34
CA ALA A 62 -0.87 -2.25 -2.35
C ALA A 62 -0.72 -0.94 -3.13
N ALA A 63 -1.83 -0.34 -3.57
CA ALA A 63 -1.81 0.96 -4.25
C ALA A 63 -1.24 2.06 -3.35
N PHE A 64 -1.63 2.11 -2.08
CA PHE A 64 -1.13 3.09 -1.12
C PHE A 64 0.39 2.97 -0.94
N ILE A 65 0.89 1.77 -0.64
CA ILE A 65 2.32 1.55 -0.38
C ILE A 65 3.19 1.77 -1.61
N VAL A 66 2.67 1.54 -2.82
CA VAL A 66 3.43 1.75 -4.07
C VAL A 66 3.34 3.19 -4.57
N VAL A 67 2.14 3.78 -4.58
CA VAL A 67 1.89 5.08 -5.23
C VAL A 67 2.25 6.24 -4.31
N LEU A 68 2.01 6.15 -3.00
CA LEU A 68 2.31 7.23 -2.06
C LEU A 68 3.77 7.71 -2.13
N PRO A 69 4.80 6.85 -2.04
CA PRO A 69 6.19 7.30 -2.13
C PRO A 69 6.50 7.98 -3.47
N ILE A 70 5.94 7.47 -4.58
CA ILE A 70 6.10 8.08 -5.91
C ILE A 70 5.42 9.45 -5.96
N ALA A 71 4.24 9.58 -5.37
CA ALA A 71 3.51 10.84 -5.28
C ALA A 71 4.28 11.87 -4.43
N LEU A 72 4.81 11.46 -3.26
CA LEU A 72 5.60 12.32 -2.39
C LEU A 72 6.90 12.77 -3.05
N ASN A 73 7.63 11.86 -3.72
CA ASN A 73 8.85 12.20 -4.45
C ASN A 73 8.65 13.26 -5.55
N ARG A 74 7.45 13.33 -6.13
CA ARG A 74 7.11 14.35 -7.13
C ARG A 74 6.53 15.61 -6.50
N PHE A 75 5.71 15.45 -5.47
CA PHE A 75 4.98 16.54 -4.83
C PHE A 75 5.86 17.40 -3.92
N LEU A 76 6.75 16.80 -3.12
CA LEU A 76 7.59 17.54 -2.17
C LEU A 76 8.51 18.56 -2.87
N PRO A 77 9.26 18.20 -3.93
CA PRO A 77 10.09 19.17 -4.64
C PRO A 77 9.26 20.28 -5.29
N TRP A 78 8.18 19.90 -5.99
CA TRP A 78 7.26 20.87 -6.61
C TRP A 78 6.68 21.85 -5.57
N PHE A 79 6.31 21.35 -4.39
CA PHE A 79 5.81 22.18 -3.31
C PHE A 79 6.90 23.09 -2.75
N ALA A 80 8.13 22.59 -2.53
CA ALA A 80 9.24 23.39 -2.03
C ALA A 80 9.62 24.55 -2.98
N ASP A 81 9.59 24.29 -4.29
CA ASP A 81 9.85 25.29 -5.33
C ASP A 81 8.85 26.47 -5.27
N LEU A 82 7.57 26.20 -4.95
CA LEU A 82 6.55 27.25 -4.80
C LEU A 82 6.84 28.22 -3.65
N PHE A 83 7.55 27.77 -2.62
CA PHE A 83 7.91 28.58 -1.46
C PHE A 83 9.35 29.09 -1.51
N GLY A 84 10.07 28.84 -2.60
CA GLY A 84 11.45 29.30 -2.80
C GLY A 84 12.48 28.60 -1.88
N PHE A 85 12.15 27.42 -1.36
CA PHE A 85 13.08 26.61 -0.58
C PHE A 85 13.86 25.67 -1.51
N GLU A 86 15.19 25.74 -1.49
CA GLU A 86 16.04 24.70 -2.08
C GLU A 86 16.00 23.45 -1.19
N ALA A 87 14.96 22.64 -1.36
CA ALA A 87 14.89 21.35 -0.70
C ALA A 87 15.98 20.45 -1.28
N SER A 88 17.02 20.17 -0.48
CA SER A 88 18.03 19.19 -0.86
C SER A 88 17.36 17.84 -1.11
N THR A 89 17.89 17.07 -2.06
CA THR A 89 17.39 15.72 -2.38
C THR A 89 17.34 14.84 -1.14
N ALA A 90 18.31 14.99 -0.24
CA ALA A 90 18.34 14.31 1.05
C ALA A 90 17.14 14.73 1.94
N ALA A 91 16.83 16.02 2.06
CA ALA A 91 15.70 16.47 2.87
C ALA A 91 14.37 15.91 2.33
N ALA A 92 14.19 15.87 1.01
CA ALA A 92 13.01 15.30 0.38
C ALA A 92 12.83 13.81 0.70
N SER A 93 13.90 13.01 0.62
CA SER A 93 13.85 11.57 0.93
C SER A 93 13.56 11.29 2.41
N HIS A 94 14.13 12.06 3.33
CA HIS A 94 13.83 11.89 4.76
C HIS A 94 12.40 12.33 5.09
N ALA A 95 11.93 13.42 4.49
CA ALA A 95 10.55 13.87 4.63
C ALA A 95 9.55 12.85 4.08
N GLU A 96 9.85 12.22 2.94
CA GLU A 96 9.06 11.11 2.42
C GLU A 96 8.93 9.98 3.43
N LEU A 97 10.05 9.50 4.00
CA LEU A 97 10.03 8.43 5.01
C LEU A 97 9.24 8.81 6.26
N MET A 98 9.39 10.04 6.74
CA MET A 98 8.67 10.56 7.91
C MET A 98 7.16 10.65 7.64
N ILE A 99 6.76 11.21 6.49
CA ILE A 99 5.36 11.34 6.10
C ILE A 99 4.75 9.96 5.87
N PHE A 100 5.46 9.08 5.18
CA PHE A 100 5.03 7.71 4.92
C PHE A 100 4.81 6.94 6.23
N GLY A 101 5.79 6.91 7.12
CA GLY A 101 5.67 6.26 8.43
C GLY A 101 4.57 6.90 9.29
N GLY A 102 4.48 8.23 9.30
CA GLY A 102 3.43 8.96 10.02
C GLY A 102 2.03 8.63 9.52
N LEU A 103 1.85 8.53 8.21
CA LEU A 103 0.56 8.13 7.61
C LEU A 103 0.20 6.69 7.96
N ILE A 104 1.16 5.77 7.99
CA ILE A 104 0.91 4.39 8.43
C ILE A 104 0.39 4.38 9.87
N VAL A 105 1.09 5.05 10.79
CA VAL A 105 0.68 5.15 12.20
C VAL A 105 -0.70 5.78 12.33
N TRP A 106 -0.94 6.87 11.60
CA TRP A 106 -2.24 7.55 11.57
C TRP A 106 -3.37 6.62 11.12
N PHE A 107 -3.19 5.88 10.01
CA PHE A 107 -4.21 4.95 9.51
C PHE A 107 -4.52 3.84 10.52
N LEU A 108 -3.48 3.29 11.17
CA LEU A 108 -3.67 2.26 12.19
C LEU A 108 -4.44 2.76 13.42
N ILE A 109 -4.27 4.03 13.79
CA ILE A 109 -5.00 4.66 14.91
C ILE A 109 -6.44 4.99 14.52
N VAL A 110 -6.64 5.63 13.35
CA VAL A 110 -7.96 6.13 12.95
C VAL A 110 -8.91 5.00 12.58
N GLU A 111 -8.45 4.02 11.83
CA GLU A 111 -9.30 2.93 11.34
C GLU A 111 -8.56 1.59 11.44
N PRO A 112 -8.67 0.86 12.57
CA PRO A 112 -7.94 -0.40 12.79
C PRO A 112 -8.36 -1.53 11.83
N HIS A 113 -9.42 -1.32 11.03
CA HIS A 113 -9.86 -2.25 9.99
C HIS A 113 -9.28 -1.90 8.60
N GLY A 114 -8.42 -0.88 8.52
CA GLY A 114 -7.72 -0.47 7.30
C GLY A 114 -8.55 0.35 6.30
N LEU A 115 -7.91 0.68 5.19
CA LEU A 115 -8.44 1.52 4.10
C LEU A 115 -9.75 0.98 3.51
N ALA A 116 -9.96 -0.34 3.52
CA ALA A 116 -11.19 -0.97 3.04
C ALA A 116 -12.45 -0.44 3.74
N LYS A 117 -12.38 -0.23 5.06
CA LYS A 117 -13.54 0.21 5.84
C LYS A 117 -13.83 1.69 5.63
N LEU A 118 -12.79 2.52 5.53
CA LEU A 118 -12.90 3.93 5.14
C LEU A 118 -13.59 4.07 3.77
N TRP A 119 -13.18 3.25 2.80
CA TRP A 119 -13.78 3.24 1.47
C TRP A 119 -15.24 2.81 1.49
N ALA A 120 -15.58 1.74 2.22
CA ALA A 120 -16.95 1.26 2.34
C ALA A 120 -17.87 2.32 3.01
N THR A 121 -17.41 2.93 4.10
CA THR A 121 -18.14 3.99 4.82
C THR A 121 -18.32 5.22 3.94
N SER A 122 -17.28 5.63 3.22
CA SER A 122 -17.35 6.77 2.29
C SER A 122 -18.35 6.52 1.16
N LYS A 123 -18.34 5.32 0.57
CA LYS A 123 -19.33 4.92 -0.45
C LYS A 123 -20.75 4.93 0.10
N GLN A 124 -20.95 4.43 1.32
CA GLN A 124 -22.27 4.41 1.94
C GLN A 124 -22.78 5.83 2.21
N LYS A 125 -21.92 6.71 2.74
CA LYS A 125 -22.25 8.13 2.93
C LYS A 125 -22.57 8.84 1.61
N LEU A 126 -21.78 8.61 0.56
CA LEU A 126 -22.03 9.18 -0.76
C LEU A 126 -23.33 8.68 -1.40
N ARG A 127 -23.73 7.43 -1.13
CA ARG A 127 -25.00 6.86 -1.63
C ARG A 127 -26.23 7.38 -0.90
N LEU A 128 -26.09 7.71 0.38
CA LEU A 128 -27.15 8.31 1.21
C LEU A 128 -27.24 9.83 1.03
N TRP A 129 -26.35 10.42 0.24
CA TRP A 129 -26.42 11.83 -0.15
C TRP A 129 -27.23 11.93 -1.45
N PRO A 130 -28.35 12.69 -1.53
CA PRO A 130 -28.74 13.85 -0.70
C PRO A 130 -29.87 13.62 0.32
N PHE A 131 -30.44 12.42 0.46
CA PHE A 131 -31.53 12.17 1.41
C PHE A 131 -31.08 11.19 2.50
N PRO A 132 -30.95 11.64 3.77
CA PRO A 132 -30.33 10.84 4.85
C PRO A 132 -31.17 9.66 5.36
N HIS A 133 -32.12 9.15 4.57
CA HIS A 133 -33.04 8.08 4.94
C HIS A 133 -32.82 6.87 4.05
#